data_AF-A0A3Q0CHV6-F1
#
_entry.id   AF-A0A3Q0CHV6-F1
#
_cell.length_a   1.000
_cell.length_b   1.000
_cell.length_c   1.000
_cell.angle_alpha   90.00
_cell.angle_beta   90.00
_cell.angle_gamma   90.00
#
_symmetry.space_group_name_H-M   'P 1'
#
loop_
_entity.id
_entity.type
_entity.pdbx_description
1 polymer ?
#
loop_
_entity_poly.entity_id
_entity_poly.type
_entity_poly.pdbx_seq_one_letter_code
_entity_poly.pdbx_strand_id
1 'polypeptide(L)'
;MRPHVPPVPADTLLAVVKSWRTVEPLEYYRRFLKENCRPDGRELGEFRTTTVNIGSISTADGSALVKQGNTTVICGIKAEFAAPPLDAPDRGYVVPNVDLPPLCSSRFRTGPPGEEAQVTSQFIADVLEK
;
A
#
# COMPACT_ATOMS: atom_id res chain seq x y z
N MET A 1 -41.44 12.72 28.28
CA MET A 1 -40.46 13.83 28.25
C MET A 1 -39.23 13.33 27.51
N ARG A 2 -38.92 13.85 26.32
CA ARG A 2 -37.66 13.51 25.64
C ARG A 2 -36.54 14.27 26.35
N PRO A 3 -35.47 13.62 26.84
CA PRO A 3 -34.37 14.33 27.46
C PRO A 3 -33.72 15.25 26.43
N HIS A 4 -33.61 16.52 26.79
CA HIS A 4 -32.84 17.51 26.04
C HIS A 4 -31.37 17.12 26.14
N VAL A 5 -30.83 16.55 25.06
CA VAL A 5 -29.40 16.25 24.96
C VAL A 5 -28.69 17.57 24.64
N PRO A 6 -27.79 18.06 25.50
CA PRO A 6 -27.06 19.30 25.22
C PRO A 6 -26.20 19.13 23.96
N PRO A 7 -26.00 20.19 23.16
CA PRO A 7 -25.18 20.11 21.96
C PRO A 7 -23.74 19.76 22.35
N VAL A 8 -23.26 18.62 21.88
CA VAL A 8 -21.90 18.15 22.10
C VAL A 8 -20.94 19.02 21.27
N PRO A 9 -19.82 19.50 21.84
CA PRO A 9 -18.84 20.30 21.10
C PRO A 9 -18.35 19.56 19.85
N ALA A 10 -18.14 20.27 18.74
CA ALA A 10 -17.73 19.67 17.46
C ALA A 10 -16.43 18.86 17.56
N ASP A 11 -15.52 19.25 18.46
CA ASP A 11 -14.27 18.53 18.75
C ASP A 11 -14.52 17.17 19.44
N THR A 12 -15.55 17.09 20.27
CA THR A 12 -15.98 15.84 20.92
C THR A 12 -16.64 14.91 19.90
N LEU A 13 -17.38 15.43 18.93
CA LEU A 13 -17.92 14.63 17.83
C LEU A 13 -16.81 14.03 16.95
N LEU A 14 -15.76 14.78 16.63
CA LEU A 14 -14.61 14.26 15.89
C LEU A 14 -13.85 13.16 16.66
N ALA A 15 -13.67 13.35 17.99
CA ALA A 15 -13.07 12.35 18.85
C ALA A 15 -13.92 11.07 18.96
N VAL A 16 -15.24 11.23 19.05
CA VAL A 16 -16.22 10.15 19.03
C VAL A 16 -16.18 9.42 17.68
N VAL A 17 -16.21 10.12 16.53
CA VAL A 17 -16.12 9.51 15.19
C VAL A 17 -14.83 8.71 14.99
N LYS A 18 -13.69 9.20 15.51
CA LYS A 18 -12.43 8.43 15.53
C LYS A 18 -12.50 7.22 16.46
N SER A 19 -13.18 7.32 17.60
CA SER A 19 -13.31 6.22 18.56
C SER A 19 -14.21 5.10 18.03
N TRP A 20 -15.27 5.41 17.28
CA TRP A 20 -16.14 4.41 16.64
C TRP A 20 -15.37 3.50 15.66
N ARG A 21 -14.36 4.03 14.95
CA ARG A 21 -13.50 3.22 14.06
C ARG A 21 -12.77 2.11 14.81
N THR A 22 -12.42 2.35 16.07
CA THR A 22 -11.68 1.40 16.91
C THR A 22 -12.61 0.48 17.69
N VAL A 23 -13.75 1.00 18.19
CA VAL A 23 -14.69 0.26 19.04
C VAL A 23 -15.62 -0.64 18.23
N GLU A 24 -16.15 -0.16 17.11
CA GLU A 24 -17.08 -0.92 16.25
C GLU A 24 -16.76 -0.68 14.76
N PRO A 25 -15.63 -1.22 14.25
CA PRO A 25 -15.16 -0.94 12.90
C PRO A 25 -16.17 -1.33 11.83
N LEU A 26 -16.86 -2.47 12.00
CA LEU A 26 -17.82 -2.95 11.01
C LEU A 26 -18.99 -1.99 10.83
N GLU A 27 -19.57 -1.51 11.92
CA GLU A 27 -20.71 -0.58 11.84
C GLU A 27 -20.28 0.79 11.34
N TYR A 28 -19.08 1.24 11.73
CA TYR A 28 -18.46 2.45 11.17
C TYR A 28 -18.40 2.38 9.63
N TYR A 29 -17.79 1.35 9.05
CA TYR A 29 -17.67 1.25 7.58
C TYR A 29 -19.02 0.98 6.89
N ARG A 30 -19.96 0.27 7.52
CA ARG A 30 -21.30 0.06 6.95
C ARG A 30 -22.07 1.35 6.71
N ARG A 31 -21.92 2.36 7.59
CA ARG A 31 -22.57 3.66 7.40
C ARG A 31 -22.07 4.37 6.15
N PHE A 32 -20.75 4.39 5.94
CA PHE A 32 -20.12 4.95 4.74
C PHE A 32 -20.57 4.24 3.46
N LEU A 33 -20.66 2.90 3.49
CA LEU A 33 -21.16 2.13 2.35
C LEU A 33 -22.62 2.45 2.00
N LYS A 34 -23.50 2.67 3.00
CA LYS A 34 -24.90 3.09 2.76
C LYS A 34 -24.99 4.48 2.12
N GLU A 35 -24.04 5.35 2.41
CA GLU A 35 -23.94 6.71 1.86
C GLU A 35 -23.15 6.76 0.55
N ASN A 36 -22.74 5.62 -0.01
CA ASN A 36 -21.91 5.49 -1.22
C ASN A 36 -20.61 6.30 -1.18
N CYS A 37 -20.07 6.54 0.01
CA CYS A 37 -18.84 7.30 0.21
C CYS A 37 -17.83 6.47 0.99
N ARG A 38 -16.55 6.80 0.83
CA ARG A 38 -15.48 6.21 1.62
C ARG A 38 -15.18 7.12 2.83
N PRO A 39 -14.58 6.59 3.91
CA PRO A 39 -14.23 7.39 5.09
C PRO A 39 -13.27 8.55 4.84
N ASP A 40 -12.56 8.55 3.70
CA ASP A 40 -11.70 9.62 3.22
C ASP A 40 -12.41 10.60 2.27
N GLY A 41 -13.74 10.51 2.15
CA GLY A 41 -14.59 11.42 1.37
C GLY A 41 -14.67 11.10 -0.12
N ARG A 42 -14.00 10.04 -0.58
CA ARG A 42 -13.97 9.62 -1.99
C ARG A 42 -15.16 8.76 -2.37
N GLU A 43 -15.49 8.71 -3.65
CA GLU A 43 -16.51 7.77 -4.16
C GLU A 43 -15.99 6.32 -4.10
N LEU A 44 -16.90 5.33 -4.15
CA LEU A 44 -16.53 3.91 -4.05
C LEU A 44 -15.59 3.46 -5.19
N GLY A 45 -15.77 3.99 -6.40
CA GLY A 45 -14.94 3.68 -7.57
C GLY A 45 -13.69 4.57 -7.71
N GLU A 46 -13.53 5.56 -6.85
CA GLU A 46 -12.47 6.56 -7.00
C GLU A 46 -11.15 6.06 -6.39
N PHE A 47 -10.07 6.16 -7.17
CA PHE A 47 -8.70 5.86 -6.72
C PHE A 47 -8.12 7.00 -5.89
N ARG A 48 -7.03 6.73 -5.17
CA ARG A 48 -6.29 7.82 -4.51
C ARG A 48 -5.47 8.53 -5.58
N THR A 49 -5.25 9.83 -5.41
CA THR A 49 -4.34 10.60 -6.25
C THR A 49 -3.01 9.88 -6.37
N THR A 50 -2.62 9.58 -7.61
CA THR A 50 -1.41 8.83 -7.94
C THR A 50 -0.47 9.74 -8.71
N THR A 51 0.75 9.91 -8.22
CA THR A 51 1.81 10.67 -8.88
C THR A 51 2.98 9.75 -9.17
N VAL A 52 3.50 9.82 -10.39
CA VAL A 52 4.62 8.99 -10.85
C VAL A 52 5.78 9.91 -11.23
N ASN A 53 6.96 9.62 -10.69
CA ASN A 53 8.20 10.27 -11.08
C ASN A 53 9.17 9.22 -11.62
N ILE A 54 9.49 9.32 -12.91
CA ILE A 54 10.32 8.36 -13.64
C ILE A 54 11.78 8.82 -13.57
N GLY A 55 12.73 7.88 -13.45
CA GLY A 55 14.16 8.20 -13.36
C GLY A 55 14.56 8.75 -11.98
N SER A 56 13.93 8.28 -10.92
CA SER A 56 14.19 8.73 -9.54
C SER A 56 15.54 8.26 -8.98
N ILE A 57 16.12 7.20 -9.54
CA ILE A 57 17.41 6.63 -9.18
C ILE A 57 18.33 6.68 -10.40
N SER A 58 19.43 7.42 -10.31
CA SER A 58 20.39 7.62 -11.40
C SER A 58 21.32 6.42 -11.65
N THR A 59 21.49 5.53 -10.66
CA THR A 59 22.37 4.34 -10.75
C THR A 59 21.67 3.10 -11.32
N ALA A 60 20.34 3.12 -11.36
CA ALA A 60 19.53 2.04 -11.93
C ALA A 60 19.35 2.26 -13.44
N ASP A 61 19.21 1.18 -14.20
CA ASP A 61 19.00 1.26 -15.66
C ASP A 61 17.58 1.75 -15.98
N GLY A 62 16.64 1.48 -15.08
CA GLY A 62 15.31 2.09 -15.06
C GLY A 62 14.85 2.28 -13.61
N SER A 63 14.11 3.35 -13.34
CA SER A 63 13.57 3.59 -11.99
C SER A 63 12.29 4.41 -12.01
N ALA A 64 11.47 4.24 -10.98
CA ALA A 64 10.28 5.03 -10.75
C ALA A 64 9.98 5.18 -9.25
N LEU A 65 9.56 6.38 -8.85
CA LEU A 65 8.93 6.69 -7.56
C LEU A 65 7.43 6.90 -7.82
N VAL A 66 6.61 6.04 -7.23
CA VAL A 66 5.14 6.14 -7.32
C VAL A 66 4.59 6.47 -5.94
N LYS A 67 3.77 7.51 -5.86
CA LYS A 67 3.04 7.87 -4.65
C LYS A 67 1.54 7.81 -4.90
N GLN A 68 0.83 6.98 -4.15
CA GLN A 68 -0.61 6.83 -4.19
C GLN A 68 -1.21 7.21 -2.83
N GLY A 69 -1.68 8.45 -2.72
CA GLY A 69 -2.07 9.04 -1.45
C GLY A 69 -0.93 9.04 -0.42
N ASN A 70 -1.08 8.24 0.64
CA ASN A 70 -0.09 8.11 1.73
C ASN A 70 0.90 6.97 1.52
N THR A 71 0.74 6.17 0.47
CA THR A 71 1.64 5.05 0.16
C THR A 71 2.65 5.51 -0.89
N THR A 72 3.94 5.28 -0.63
CA THR A 72 5.03 5.59 -1.57
C THR A 72 5.82 4.32 -1.83
N VAL A 73 6.08 4.04 -3.10
CA VAL A 73 6.86 2.88 -3.56
C VAL A 73 7.97 3.39 -4.46
N ILE A 74 9.17 2.87 -4.26
CA ILE A 74 10.33 3.11 -5.14
C ILE A 74 10.66 1.78 -5.79
N CYS A 75 10.83 1.79 -7.11
CA CYS A 75 11.24 0.63 -7.89
C CYS A 75 12.47 1.02 -8.73
N GLY A 76 13.46 0.14 -8.76
CA GLY A 76 14.63 0.23 -9.62
C GLY A 76 14.86 -1.09 -10.31
N ILE A 77 15.25 -1.04 -11.59
CA ILE A 77 15.57 -2.19 -12.41
C ILE A 77 17.06 -2.10 -12.74
N LYS A 78 17.75 -3.22 -12.55
CA LYS A 78 19.16 -3.39 -12.92
C LYS A 78 19.29 -4.56 -13.88
N ALA A 79 19.99 -4.35 -14.99
CA ALA A 79 20.34 -5.39 -15.93
C ALA A 79 21.76 -5.88 -15.64
N GLU A 80 21.91 -7.19 -15.48
CA GLU A 80 23.19 -7.84 -15.23
C GLU A 80 23.37 -9.05 -16.14
N PHE A 81 24.62 -9.35 -16.50
CA PHE A 81 24.94 -10.57 -17.22
C PHE A 81 25.01 -11.73 -16.23
N ALA A 82 24.12 -12.70 -16.40
CA ALA A 82 24.10 -13.93 -15.62
C ALA A 82 24.13 -15.15 -16.53
N ALA A 83 24.66 -16.26 -16.03
CA ALA A 83 24.53 -17.54 -16.72
C ALA A 83 23.05 -17.96 -16.72
N PRO A 84 22.49 -18.40 -17.86
CA PRO A 84 21.11 -18.84 -17.91
C PRO A 84 20.93 -20.14 -17.10
N PRO A 85 19.71 -20.43 -16.64
CA PRO A 85 19.41 -21.69 -15.96
C PRO A 85 19.66 -22.88 -16.88
N LEU A 86 20.11 -24.00 -16.31
CA LEU A 86 20.41 -25.24 -17.04
C LEU A 86 19.19 -25.75 -17.83
N ASP A 87 18.00 -25.47 -17.29
CA ASP A 87 16.73 -25.96 -17.81
C ASP A 87 16.25 -25.16 -19.02
N ALA A 88 16.73 -23.92 -19.19
CA ALA A 88 16.35 -23.01 -20.28
C ALA A 88 17.54 -22.10 -20.68
N PRO A 89 18.52 -22.63 -21.46
CA PRO A 89 19.73 -21.88 -21.81
C PRO A 89 19.49 -20.73 -22.81
N ASP A 90 18.35 -20.70 -23.48
CA ASP A 90 17.96 -19.70 -24.49
C ASP A 90 17.18 -18.51 -23.90
N ARG A 91 16.89 -18.51 -22.59
CA ARG A 91 16.09 -17.48 -21.93
C ARG A 91 16.81 -16.90 -20.70
N GLY A 92 16.61 -15.59 -20.51
CA GLY A 92 16.96 -14.92 -19.26
C GLY A 92 15.87 -15.08 -18.21
N TYR A 93 16.11 -14.53 -17.02
CA TYR A 93 15.16 -14.52 -15.91
C TYR A 93 15.13 -13.13 -15.25
N VAL A 94 14.03 -12.84 -14.57
CA VAL A 94 13.85 -11.62 -13.78
C VAL A 94 13.70 -12.03 -12.32
N VAL A 95 14.45 -11.38 -11.43
CA VAL A 95 14.36 -11.63 -9.98
C VAL A 95 13.70 -10.42 -9.31
N PRO A 96 12.38 -10.46 -9.07
CA PRO A 96 11.74 -9.41 -8.29
C PRO A 96 12.08 -9.57 -6.81
N ASN A 97 12.47 -8.48 -6.18
CA ASN A 97 12.64 -8.41 -4.74
C ASN A 97 11.85 -7.23 -4.18
N VAL A 98 11.11 -7.46 -3.11
CA VAL A 98 10.36 -6.43 -2.39
C VAL A 98 10.93 -6.30 -0.99
N ASP A 99 11.41 -5.11 -0.65
CA ASP A 99 11.88 -4.80 0.69
C ASP A 99 10.88 -3.91 1.42
N LEU A 100 10.57 -4.29 2.67
CA LEU A 100 9.69 -3.54 3.57
C LEU A 100 10.48 -3.10 4.80
N PRO A 101 11.24 -2.00 4.71
CA PRO A 101 12.05 -1.52 5.83
C PRO A 101 11.16 -1.00 6.98
N PRO A 102 11.73 -0.82 8.20
CA PRO A 102 11.03 -0.22 9.34
C PRO A 102 10.44 1.17 9.07
N LEU A 103 10.91 1.87 8.03
CA LEU A 103 10.36 3.14 7.56
C LEU A 103 8.90 3.00 7.07
N CYS A 104 8.51 1.84 6.58
CA CYS A 104 7.15 1.59 6.08
C CYS A 104 6.12 1.46 7.22
N SER A 105 6.51 0.86 8.34
CA SER A 105 5.66 0.63 9.51
C SER A 105 6.48 0.12 10.69
N SER A 106 6.04 0.41 11.91
CA SER A 106 6.59 -0.17 13.15
C SER A 106 6.41 -1.69 13.28
N ARG A 107 5.65 -2.32 12.37
CA ARG A 107 5.50 -3.78 12.28
C ARG A 107 6.69 -4.44 11.59
N PHE A 108 7.37 -3.72 10.69
CA PHE A 108 8.53 -4.24 10.00
C PHE A 108 9.76 -4.19 10.90
N ARG A 109 10.60 -5.22 10.79
CA ARG A 109 11.83 -5.37 11.57
C ARG A 109 13.01 -5.39 10.61
N THR A 110 14.15 -4.88 11.07
CA THR A 110 15.41 -5.03 10.36
C THR A 110 15.84 -6.48 10.40
N GLY A 111 16.25 -7.03 9.26
CA GLY A 111 16.66 -8.43 9.14
C GLY A 111 16.22 -9.03 7.80
N PRO A 112 16.15 -10.36 7.70
CA PRO A 112 15.65 -11.02 6.49
C PRO A 112 14.22 -10.56 6.17
N PRO A 113 13.81 -10.60 4.89
CA PRO A 113 12.49 -10.17 4.48
C PRO A 113 11.43 -10.99 5.21
N GLY A 114 10.48 -10.28 5.84
CA GLY A 114 9.34 -10.92 6.49
C GLY A 114 8.37 -11.55 5.49
N GLU A 115 7.38 -12.27 6.00
CA GLU A 115 6.39 -13.00 5.18
C GLU A 115 5.71 -12.11 4.14
N GLU A 116 5.27 -10.91 4.51
CA GLU A 116 4.62 -9.97 3.57
C GLU A 116 5.52 -9.61 2.38
N ALA A 117 6.81 -9.37 2.63
CA ALA A 117 7.79 -9.06 1.59
C ALA A 117 8.03 -10.28 0.67
N GLN A 118 8.14 -11.47 1.25
CA GLN A 118 8.34 -12.71 0.49
C GLN A 118 7.14 -13.05 -0.39
N VAL A 119 5.93 -13.01 0.17
CA VAL A 119 4.68 -13.27 -0.57
C VAL A 119 4.50 -12.25 -1.69
N THR A 120 4.78 -10.96 -1.43
CA THR A 120 4.66 -9.93 -2.46
C THR A 120 5.70 -10.13 -3.57
N SER A 121 6.93 -10.51 -3.23
CA SER A 121 7.98 -10.80 -4.22
C SER A 121 7.59 -11.99 -5.11
N GLN A 122 7.09 -13.07 -4.52
CA GLN A 122 6.60 -14.23 -5.27
C GLN A 122 5.41 -13.86 -6.16
N PHE A 123 4.45 -13.10 -5.64
CA PHE A 123 3.31 -12.63 -6.43
C PHE A 123 3.76 -11.81 -7.66
N ILE A 124 4.78 -10.97 -7.51
CA ILE A 124 5.32 -10.21 -8.64
C ILE A 124 6.00 -11.16 -9.64
N ALA A 125 6.76 -12.16 -9.17
CA ALA A 125 7.36 -13.17 -10.04
C ALA A 125 6.29 -13.90 -10.87
N ASP A 126 5.22 -14.37 -10.21
CA ASP A 126 4.12 -15.09 -10.86
C ASP A 126 3.37 -14.22 -11.90
N VAL A 127 3.34 -12.89 -11.70
CA VAL A 127 2.74 -11.95 -12.66
C VAL A 127 3.66 -11.70 -13.86
N LEU A 128 4.99 -11.72 -13.66
CA LEU A 128 5.97 -11.50 -14.72
C LEU A 128 6.19 -12.74 -15.60
N GLU A 129 5.94 -13.94 -15.07
CA GLU A 129 6.07 -15.21 -15.81
C GLU A 129 4.81 -15.59 -16.62
N LYS A 130 3.72 -14.85 -16.45
CA LYS A 130 2.48 -14.99 -17.25
C LYS A 130 2.53 -14.21 -18.55
#